data_AF-A0A502HNG5-F1
#
_entry.id   AF-A0A502HNG5-F1
#
_cell.length_a   1.000
_cell.length_b   1.000
_cell.length_c   1.000
_cell.angle_alpha   90.00
_cell.angle_beta   90.00
_cell.angle_gamma   90.00
#
_symmetry.space_group_name_H-M   'P 1'
#
loop_
_entity.id
_entity.type
_entity.pdbx_description
1 polymer ?
#
loop_
_entity_poly.entity_id
_entity_poly.type
_entity_poly.pdbx_seq_one_letter_code
_entity_poly.pdbx_strand_id
1 'polypeptide(L)'
;MTKKYNALILEIDEVVEEAVVLLVEGVTVKCFASYCPFAIEAGKQYAVEFDLVLPDSDGVMLAQGSDRKAEMTDLGFSCFVSGYLDGPILRSFVDFMNLELHYEFPQFNEKYVKVSVERIDVAFGQERRNFWARSSEVSFKM
;
A
#
# COMPACT_ATOMS: atom_id res chain seq x y z
N MET A 1 -11.62 -7.08 1.08
CA MET A 1 -10.43 -7.59 0.37
C MET A 1 -9.59 -6.39 0.01
N THR A 2 -8.38 -6.33 0.52
CA THR A 2 -7.35 -5.34 0.17
C THR A 2 -6.87 -5.60 -1.25
N LYS A 3 -6.62 -4.53 -2.00
CA LYS A 3 -6.20 -4.60 -3.40
C LYS A 3 -4.69 -4.82 -3.47
N LYS A 4 -4.26 -5.66 -4.42
CA LYS A 4 -2.84 -5.91 -4.67
C LYS A 4 -2.27 -4.93 -5.68
N TYR A 5 -1.03 -4.54 -5.45
CA TYR A 5 -0.24 -3.65 -6.30
C TYR A 5 1.11 -4.27 -6.61
N ASN A 6 1.66 -3.97 -7.77
CA ASN A 6 3.04 -4.33 -8.08
C ASN A 6 3.96 -3.21 -7.59
N ALA A 7 4.82 -3.54 -6.64
CA ALA A 7 5.80 -2.61 -6.08
C ALA A 7 7.22 -3.07 -6.39
N LEU A 8 8.07 -2.14 -6.83
CA LEU A 8 9.50 -2.34 -6.99
C LEU A 8 10.19 -2.06 -5.65
N ILE A 9 11.02 -2.98 -5.19
CA ILE A 9 11.87 -2.75 -4.02
C ILE A 9 13.04 -1.88 -4.44
N LEU A 10 13.13 -0.68 -3.89
CA LEU A 10 14.27 0.21 -4.09
C LEU A 10 15.38 -0.09 -3.10
N GLU A 11 15.01 -0.31 -1.84
CA GLU A 11 15.95 -0.50 -0.73
C GLU A 11 15.33 -1.40 0.33
N ILE A 12 16.18 -2.17 1.00
CA ILE A 12 15.87 -2.93 2.22
C ILE A 12 16.87 -2.42 3.25
N ASP A 13 16.38 -1.94 4.39
CA ASP A 13 17.22 -1.36 5.44
C ASP A 13 18.14 -2.44 6.03
N GLU A 14 19.43 -2.11 6.19
CA GLU A 14 20.44 -3.06 6.67
C GLU A 14 20.36 -3.33 8.18
N VAL A 15 19.67 -2.47 8.93
CA VAL A 15 19.56 -2.53 10.39
C VAL A 15 18.20 -3.09 10.82
N VAL A 16 17.14 -2.70 10.11
CA VAL A 16 15.77 -3.17 10.36
C VAL A 16 15.27 -3.92 9.15
N GLU A 17 15.38 -5.26 9.15
CA GLU A 17 15.07 -6.10 7.98
C GLU A 17 13.66 -5.89 7.42
N GLU A 18 12.69 -5.53 8.27
CA GLU A 18 11.32 -5.25 7.87
C GLU A 18 11.14 -3.88 7.21
N ALA A 19 12.08 -2.96 7.37
CA ALA A 19 12.00 -1.62 6.79
C ALA A 19 12.40 -1.66 5.31
N VAL A 20 11.47 -1.30 4.44
CA VAL A 20 11.66 -1.36 2.99
C VAL A 20 11.24 -0.06 2.33
N VAL A 21 11.96 0.35 1.29
CA VAL A 21 11.58 1.47 0.43
C VAL A 21 11.05 0.91 -0.88
N LEU A 22 9.81 1.26 -1.22
CA LEU A 22 9.09 0.75 -2.37
C LEU A 22 8.76 1.87 -3.35
N LEU A 23 8.80 1.56 -4.64
CA LEU A 23 8.20 2.36 -5.70
C LEU A 23 6.93 1.66 -6.18
N VAL A 24 5.78 2.32 -6.03
CA VAL A 24 4.48 1.80 -6.44
C VAL A 24 3.66 2.93 -7.05
N GLU A 25 3.06 2.70 -8.23
CA GLU A 25 2.25 3.71 -8.95
C GLU A 25 2.97 5.08 -9.11
N GLY A 26 4.30 5.06 -9.26
CA GLY A 26 5.12 6.27 -9.41
C GLY A 26 5.43 7.02 -8.10
N VAL A 27 5.02 6.49 -6.95
CA VAL A 27 5.27 7.06 -5.62
C VAL A 27 6.28 6.21 -4.86
N THR A 28 7.31 6.86 -4.32
CA THR A 28 8.29 6.24 -3.43
C THR A 28 7.82 6.36 -1.99
N VAL A 29 7.72 5.23 -1.29
CA VAL A 29 7.26 5.15 0.09
C VAL A 29 8.16 4.26 0.94
N LYS A 30 8.40 4.66 2.19
CA LYS A 30 9.03 3.79 3.19
C LYS A 30 7.93 3.05 3.94
N CYS A 31 8.04 1.73 3.97
CA CYS A 31 7.05 0.83 4.54
C CYS A 31 7.70 -0.13 5.53
N PHE A 32 6.85 -0.82 6.29
CA PHE A 32 7.23 -1.90 7.19
C PHE A 32 6.62 -3.21 6.71
N ALA A 33 7.45 -4.21 6.46
CA ALA A 33 7.06 -5.52 5.96
C ALA A 33 6.36 -6.33 7.06
N SER A 34 5.06 -6.11 7.24
CA SER A 34 4.24 -6.77 8.27
C SER A 34 4.05 -8.26 8.01
N TYR A 35 4.16 -8.70 6.75
CA TYR A 35 4.14 -10.10 6.36
C TYR A 35 5.03 -10.36 5.15
N CYS A 36 6.03 -11.22 5.30
CA CYS A 36 6.98 -11.56 4.23
C CYS A 36 7.37 -13.05 4.30
N PRO A 37 6.67 -13.95 3.56
CA PRO A 37 6.88 -15.39 3.69
C PRO A 37 8.06 -15.93 2.84
N PHE A 38 8.77 -15.06 2.12
CA PHE A 38 9.88 -15.43 1.25
C PHE A 38 10.92 -14.31 1.23
N ALA A 39 12.16 -14.62 0.83
CA ALA A 39 13.20 -13.62 0.67
C ALA A 39 12.85 -12.66 -0.47
N ILE A 40 13.03 -11.37 -0.20
CA ILE A 40 12.83 -10.28 -1.15
C ILE A 40 14.18 -9.64 -1.52
N GLU A 41 14.27 -9.06 -2.70
CA GLU A 41 15.52 -8.47 -3.21
C GLU A 41 15.28 -7.08 -3.79
N ALA A 42 16.20 -6.16 -3.51
CA ALA A 42 16.22 -4.84 -4.15
C ALA A 42 16.35 -4.96 -5.68
N GLY A 43 15.63 -4.10 -6.40
CA GLY A 43 15.54 -4.12 -7.86
C GLY A 43 14.50 -5.10 -8.42
N LYS A 44 13.84 -5.92 -7.60
CA LYS A 44 12.75 -6.82 -8.03
C LYS A 44 11.37 -6.27 -7.68
N GLN A 45 10.37 -6.72 -8.46
CA GLN A 45 8.97 -6.36 -8.26
C GLN A 45 8.19 -7.50 -7.61
N TYR A 46 7.29 -7.13 -6.70
CA TYR A 46 6.44 -8.07 -5.97
C TYR A 46 5.01 -7.56 -5.88
N ALA A 47 4.06 -8.49 -5.85
CA ALA A 47 2.67 -8.17 -5.54
C ALA A 47 2.52 -7.98 -4.03
N VAL A 48 2.01 -6.81 -3.65
CA VAL A 48 1.90 -6.38 -2.27
C VAL A 48 0.53 -5.80 -1.96
N GLU A 49 0.13 -5.89 -0.70
CA GLU A 49 -1.03 -5.22 -0.13
C GLU A 49 -0.55 -4.20 0.90
N PHE A 50 -1.21 -3.05 0.96
CA PHE A 50 -0.85 -1.96 1.86
C PHE A 50 -1.91 -1.75 2.92
N ASP A 51 -1.48 -1.39 4.13
CA ASP A 51 -2.33 -0.98 5.23
C ASP A 51 -1.75 0.25 5.94
N LEU A 52 -2.60 1.01 6.63
CA LEU A 52 -2.21 2.20 7.38
C LEU A 52 -2.30 1.93 8.87
N VAL A 53 -1.20 2.19 9.57
CA VAL A 53 -1.19 2.29 11.04
C VAL A 53 -1.43 3.74 11.40
N LEU A 54 -2.60 4.02 11.95
CA LEU A 54 -3.02 5.36 12.38
C LEU A 54 -2.55 5.61 13.82
N PRO A 55 -2.25 6.88 14.19
CA PRO A 55 -1.95 7.23 15.57
C PRO A 55 -3.20 7.21 16.45
N ASP A 56 -3.03 6.99 17.75
CA ASP A 56 -4.11 6.98 18.76
C ASP A 56 -4.89 8.32 18.90
N SER A 57 -4.48 9.38 18.20
CA SER A 57 -5.05 10.73 18.27
C SER A 57 -5.55 11.23 16.92
N ASP A 58 -6.48 12.18 16.91
CA ASP A 58 -7.07 12.81 15.72
C ASP A 58 -6.01 13.16 14.64
N GLY A 59 -5.89 12.32 13.62
CA GLY A 59 -4.87 12.42 12.57
C GLY A 59 -5.41 12.89 11.22
N VAL A 60 -6.71 13.16 11.08
CA VAL A 60 -7.35 13.43 9.78
C VAL A 60 -7.74 14.89 9.64
N MET A 61 -7.32 15.52 8.55
CA MET A 61 -7.67 16.91 8.22
C MET A 61 -8.19 17.04 6.79
N LEU A 62 -9.05 18.04 6.55
CA LEU A 62 -9.47 18.40 5.19
C LEU A 62 -8.28 18.92 4.40
N ALA A 63 -8.12 18.37 3.20
CA ALA A 63 -7.13 18.84 2.24
C ALA A 63 -7.82 19.62 1.12
N GLN A 64 -7.16 20.69 0.67
CA GLN A 64 -7.53 21.38 -0.57
C GLN A 64 -6.68 20.81 -1.70
N GLY A 65 -7.31 20.32 -2.76
CA GLY A 65 -6.63 19.80 -3.95
C GLY A 65 -6.93 18.34 -4.26
N SER A 66 -6.25 17.80 -5.27
CA SER A 66 -6.43 16.44 -5.78
C SER A 66 -5.14 15.60 -5.72
N ASP A 67 -4.13 16.06 -4.99
CA ASP A 67 -2.85 15.38 -4.89
C ASP A 67 -3.01 14.07 -4.11
N ARG A 68 -2.74 12.95 -4.79
CA ARG A 68 -2.70 11.61 -4.20
C ARG A 68 -1.25 11.22 -4.01
N LYS A 69 -0.76 11.29 -2.77
CA LYS A 69 0.66 11.09 -2.45
C LYS A 69 0.85 10.69 -1.00
N ALA A 70 2.01 10.08 -0.75
CA ALA A 70 2.59 9.96 0.57
C ALA A 70 3.74 10.95 0.71
N GLU A 71 3.73 11.72 1.78
CA GLU A 71 4.81 12.63 2.17
C GLU A 71 5.48 12.04 3.41
N MET A 72 6.66 11.45 3.24
CA MET A 72 7.45 10.93 4.36
C MET A 72 7.88 12.09 5.26
N THR A 73 7.83 11.89 6.58
CA THR A 73 8.47 12.81 7.52
C THR A 73 9.96 12.46 7.66
N ASP A 74 10.79 13.44 8.01
CA ASP A 74 12.25 13.28 8.08
C ASP A 74 12.72 12.26 9.15
N LEU A 75 11.82 11.75 10.01
CA LEU A 75 12.14 10.85 11.11
C LEU A 75 11.24 9.60 11.12
N GLY A 76 11.86 8.43 10.96
CA GLY A 76 11.23 7.13 11.16
C GLY A 76 10.37 6.65 9.99
N PHE A 77 9.15 6.19 10.29
CA PHE A 77 8.18 5.66 9.32
C PHE A 77 6.94 6.55 9.17
N SER A 78 6.82 7.59 10.00
CA SER A 78 5.63 8.41 9.99
C SER A 78 5.54 9.24 8.71
N CYS A 79 4.33 9.38 8.19
CA CYS A 79 4.09 10.07 6.93
C CYS A 79 2.71 10.70 6.92
N PHE A 80 2.48 11.57 5.94
CA PHE A 80 1.14 12.01 5.59
C PHE A 80 0.67 11.38 4.29
N VAL A 81 -0.52 10.76 4.33
CA VAL A 81 -1.17 10.22 3.14
C VAL A 81 -2.32 11.13 2.74
N SER A 82 -2.30 11.63 1.51
CA SER A 82 -3.37 12.45 0.94
C SER A 82 -4.20 11.64 -0.04
N GLY A 83 -5.53 11.76 0.02
CA GLY A 83 -6.42 10.98 -0.84
C GLY A 83 -7.88 11.40 -0.70
N TYR A 84 -8.73 10.76 -1.49
CA TYR A 84 -10.18 10.93 -1.41
C TYR A 84 -10.79 9.80 -0.58
N LEU A 85 -11.49 10.13 0.50
CA LEU A 85 -12.15 9.14 1.35
C LEU A 85 -13.51 8.77 0.75
N ASP A 86 -13.66 7.52 0.35
CA ASP A 86 -14.86 6.95 -0.28
C ASP A 86 -15.33 5.72 0.51
N GLY A 87 -16.22 5.96 1.48
CA GLY A 87 -16.62 4.97 2.46
C GLY A 87 -15.41 4.48 3.27
N PRO A 88 -15.11 3.17 3.27
CA PRO A 88 -13.95 2.61 3.96
C PRO A 88 -12.66 2.62 3.14
N ILE A 89 -12.66 3.25 1.96
CA ILE A 89 -11.50 3.27 1.08
C ILE A 89 -10.93 4.68 1.01
N LEU A 90 -9.69 4.85 1.46
CA LEU A 90 -8.90 6.03 1.16
C LEU A 90 -8.22 5.84 -0.20
N ARG A 91 -8.77 6.49 -1.23
CA ARG A 91 -8.25 6.46 -2.60
C ARG A 91 -7.07 7.42 -2.75
N SER A 92 -5.85 6.88 -2.67
CA SER A 92 -4.60 7.62 -2.77
C SER A 92 -3.75 7.10 -3.94
N PHE A 93 -2.42 7.12 -3.82
CA PHE A 93 -1.49 6.48 -4.76
C PHE A 93 -1.73 4.96 -4.83
N VAL A 94 -2.22 4.38 -3.74
CA VAL A 94 -2.90 3.08 -3.67
C VAL A 94 -4.23 3.25 -2.94
N ASP A 95 -5.09 2.23 -3.00
CA ASP A 95 -6.36 2.19 -2.29
C ASP A 95 -6.11 1.54 -0.92
N PHE A 96 -6.28 2.30 0.16
CA PHE A 96 -6.19 1.78 1.52
C PHE A 96 -7.59 1.45 2.01
N MET A 97 -7.83 0.18 2.32
CA MET A 97 -9.05 -0.24 3.03
C MET A 97 -8.84 0.00 4.51
N ASN A 98 -9.51 0.98 5.08
CA ASN A 98 -9.36 1.32 6.49
C ASN A 98 -10.73 1.64 7.11
N LEU A 99 -11.21 0.73 7.96
CA LEU A 99 -12.52 0.84 8.60
C LEU A 99 -12.55 1.91 9.70
N GLU A 100 -11.41 2.16 10.34
CA GLU A 100 -11.26 3.17 11.38
C GLU A 100 -11.53 4.56 10.83
N LEU A 101 -10.95 4.92 9.68
CA LEU A 101 -11.25 6.18 8.97
C LEU A 101 -12.74 6.35 8.68
N HIS A 102 -13.44 5.27 8.34
CA HIS A 102 -14.86 5.32 8.00
C HIS A 102 -15.77 5.53 9.22
N TYR A 103 -15.49 4.83 10.31
CA TYR A 103 -16.34 4.85 11.50
C TYR A 103 -16.02 5.99 12.46
N GLU A 104 -14.74 6.34 12.61
CA GLU A 104 -14.30 7.39 13.53
C GLU A 104 -14.38 8.78 12.92
N PHE A 105 -14.24 8.89 11.60
CA PHE A 105 -14.25 10.18 10.90
C PHE A 105 -15.30 10.29 9.78
N PRO A 106 -16.59 9.97 10.05
CA PRO A 106 -17.64 9.99 9.02
C PRO A 106 -17.85 11.38 8.39
N GLN A 107 -17.52 12.46 9.10
CA GLN A 107 -17.57 13.84 8.60
C GLN A 107 -16.63 14.12 7.42
N PHE A 108 -15.63 13.27 7.20
CA PHE A 108 -14.68 13.39 6.10
C PHE A 108 -15.00 12.48 4.91
N ASN A 109 -16.06 11.68 5.00
CA ASN A 109 -16.49 10.87 3.86
C ASN A 109 -16.82 11.75 2.65
N GLU A 110 -16.51 11.25 1.45
CA GLU A 110 -16.65 11.94 0.16
C GLU A 110 -15.86 13.25 0.06
N LYS A 111 -14.75 13.36 0.80
CA LYS A 111 -13.87 14.53 0.78
C LYS A 111 -12.41 14.15 0.54
N TYR A 112 -11.66 15.12 0.05
CA TYR A 112 -10.20 15.04 0.05
C TYR A 112 -9.67 15.31 1.45
N VAL A 113 -8.86 14.38 1.92
CA VAL A 113 -8.28 14.40 3.26
C VAL A 113 -6.76 14.24 3.18
N LYS A 114 -6.10 14.74 4.21
CA LYS A 114 -4.72 14.40 4.53
C LYS A 114 -4.72 13.72 5.89
N VAL A 115 -4.15 12.53 5.95
CA VAL A 115 -4.14 11.64 7.12
C VAL A 115 -2.71 11.56 7.64
N SER A 116 -2.52 11.82 8.92
CA SER A 116 -1.30 11.49 9.65
C SER A 116 -1.28 9.98 9.91
N VAL A 117 -0.18 9.36 9.53
CA VAL A 117 0.00 7.90 9.58
C VAL A 117 1.31 7.64 10.33
N GLU A 118 1.28 6.77 11.32
CA GLU A 118 2.48 6.39 12.07
C GLU A 118 3.40 5.53 11.21
N ARG A 119 2.80 4.63 10.41
CA ARG A 119 3.52 3.69 9.56
C ARG A 119 2.61 3.16 8.45
N ILE A 120 3.20 2.94 7.28
CA ILE A 120 2.55 2.17 6.21
C ILE A 120 3.06 0.74 6.30
N ASP A 121 2.15 -0.20 6.52
CA ASP A 121 2.47 -1.63 6.52
C ASP A 121 2.31 -2.19 5.11
N VAL A 122 3.19 -3.13 4.78
CA VAL A 122 3.16 -3.84 3.50
C VAL A 122 3.22 -5.35 3.72
N ALA A 123 2.28 -6.05 3.10
CA ALA A 123 2.21 -7.51 3.11
C ALA A 123 2.60 -8.05 1.72
N PHE A 124 3.62 -8.88 1.68
CA PHE A 124 4.07 -9.55 0.46
C PHE A 124 3.25 -10.81 0.22
N GLY A 125 2.50 -10.81 -0.88
CA GLY A 125 1.65 -11.92 -1.28
C GLY A 125 2.11 -12.53 -2.59
N GLN A 126 2.05 -13.85 -2.71
CA GLN A 126 2.17 -14.49 -4.03
C GLN A 126 0.98 -14.07 -4.89
N GLU A 127 1.24 -13.65 -6.12
CA GLU A 127 0.20 -13.61 -7.14
C GLU A 127 -0.15 -15.07 -7.47
N ARG A 128 -1.44 -15.45 -7.33
CA ARG A 128 -1.89 -16.74 -7.87
C ARG A 128 -1.79 -16.63 -9.38
N ARG A 129 -0.64 -17.02 -9.95
CA ARG A 129 -0.55 -17.31 -11.39
C ARG A 129 -1.55 -18.43 -11.67
N ASN A 130 -2.69 -18.08 -12.23
CA ASN A 130 -3.69 -19.04 -12.70
C ASN A 130 -3.00 -20.00 -13.69
N PHE A 131 -2.73 -21.22 -13.24
CA PHE A 131 -1.99 -22.24 -13.99
C PHE A 131 -2.85 -22.96 -15.04
N TRP A 132 -4.03 -22.42 -15.39
CA TRP A 132 -5.04 -23.05 -16.26
C TRP A 132 -5.01 -22.58 -17.73
N ALA A 133 -3.93 -21.98 -18.21
CA ALA A 133 -3.81 -21.51 -19.60
C ALA A 133 -2.74 -22.24 -20.44
N ARG A 134 -2.40 -23.51 -20.11
CA ARG A 134 -1.44 -24.31 -20.90
C ARG A 134 -1.80 -25.80 -20.92
N SER A 135 -3.01 -26.14 -21.34
CA SER A 135 -3.38 -27.51 -21.76
C SER A 135 -4.46 -27.46 -22.83
N SER A 136 -4.12 -26.93 -24.01
CA SER A 136 -4.92 -27.15 -25.22
C SER A 136 -4.05 -27.06 -26.47
N GLU A 137 -2.91 -27.74 -26.48
CA GLU A 137 -2.15 -28.01 -27.70
C GLU A 137 -1.38 -29.32 -27.53
N VAL A 138 -2.06 -30.47 -27.59
CA VAL A 138 -1.45 -31.72 -28.05
C VAL A 138 -2.50 -32.63 -28.71
N SER A 139 -2.31 -32.83 -30.01
CA SER A 139 -2.72 -33.98 -30.84
C SER A 139 -4.16 -34.10 -31.34
N PHE A 140 -4.39 -33.56 -32.54
CA PHE A 140 -5.07 -34.29 -33.60
C PHE A 140 -4.16 -34.32 -34.84
N LYS A 141 -3.51 -35.47 -35.06
CA LYS A 141 -3.04 -35.91 -36.37
C LYS A 141 -3.80 -37.20 -36.67
N MET A 142 -4.65 -37.15 -37.68
CA MET A 142 -5.26 -38.30 -38.33
C MET A 142 -4.79 -38.31 -39.78
#